data_AF-A0A2T6CMD7-F1
#
_entry.id   AF-A0A2T6CMD7-F1
#
_cell.length_a   1.000
_cell.length_b   1.000
_cell.length_c   1.000
_cell.angle_alpha   90.00
_cell.angle_beta   90.00
_cell.angle_gamma   90.00
#
_symmetry.space_group_name_H-M   'P 1'
#
loop_
_entity.id
_entity.type
_entity.pdbx_description
1 polymer ?
#
loop_
_entity_poly.entity_id
_entity_poly.type
_entity_poly.pdbx_seq_one_letter_code
_entity_poly.pdbx_strand_id
1 'polypeptide(L)'
;MKTLRRRRPTETAAVEISWSHAGIAWRVTAWPEVAFQRRCGDAWLPEQPTEGAFAAAAAYVREPMWRRYLEFMPATERAFVAGFRFSRLEALQVISRCPELLPVLSEVPALTVFVAAHVALRGAERPGWDEIAAIFERAGLFGVLEWLGLPATRHALAALRNLADPEVPRRFLAPLRTLLWDASLASRLEQTPVVTDLDLARHCHRLAA
;
A
#
# COMPACT_ATOMS: atom_id res chain seq x y z
N MET A 1 -25.30 -32.47 40.48
CA MET A 1 -25.05 -31.00 40.44
C MET A 1 -24.38 -30.67 39.11
N LYS A 2 -25.09 -30.00 38.18
CA LYS A 2 -24.54 -29.57 36.89
C LYS A 2 -23.86 -28.21 37.06
N THR A 3 -22.55 -28.16 36.91
CA THR A 3 -21.76 -26.94 36.98
C THR A 3 -22.09 -26.05 35.78
N LEU A 4 -22.83 -24.97 36.03
CA LEU A 4 -23.10 -23.92 35.04
C LEU A 4 -21.78 -23.24 34.68
N ARG A 5 -21.23 -23.61 33.52
CA ARG A 5 -20.09 -22.94 32.90
C ARG A 5 -20.55 -21.52 32.53
N ARG A 6 -20.26 -20.54 33.39
CA ARG A 6 -20.42 -19.11 33.06
C ARG A 6 -19.63 -18.84 31.77
N ARG A 7 -20.35 -18.64 30.65
CA ARG A 7 -19.75 -18.03 29.46
C ARG A 7 -19.26 -16.65 29.91
N ARG A 8 -17.95 -16.44 29.83
CA ARG A 8 -17.37 -15.08 29.87
C ARG A 8 -18.12 -14.25 28.83
N PRO A 9 -18.46 -12.98 29.12
CA PRO A 9 -18.89 -12.05 28.09
C PRO A 9 -17.88 -12.15 26.95
N THR A 10 -18.37 -12.41 25.74
CA THR A 10 -17.56 -12.32 24.54
C THR A 10 -17.17 -10.86 24.42
N GLU A 11 -16.01 -10.52 24.98
CA GLU A 11 -15.28 -9.29 24.69
C GLU A 11 -15.41 -9.11 23.18
N THR A 12 -16.02 -8.00 22.76
CA THR A 12 -16.24 -7.69 21.35
C THR A 12 -14.85 -7.68 20.73
N ALA A 13 -14.46 -8.83 20.15
CA ALA A 13 -13.08 -9.05 19.78
C ALA A 13 -12.69 -7.92 18.83
N ALA A 14 -11.73 -7.11 19.25
CA ALA A 14 -11.26 -5.97 18.48
C ALA A 14 -11.04 -6.44 17.04
N VAL A 15 -11.55 -5.68 16.08
CA VAL A 15 -11.50 -6.05 14.67
C VAL A 15 -10.07 -5.81 14.18
N GLU A 16 -9.23 -6.81 14.35
CA GLU A 16 -7.82 -6.80 13.95
C GLU A 16 -7.54 -7.84 12.87
N ILE A 17 -6.56 -7.54 12.01
CA ILE A 17 -5.99 -8.52 11.08
C ILE A 17 -4.62 -8.93 11.63
N SER A 18 -4.43 -10.22 11.87
CA SER A 18 -3.20 -10.79 12.39
C SER A 18 -2.62 -11.83 11.44
N TRP A 19 -1.29 -11.88 11.33
CA TRP A 19 -0.56 -12.82 10.49
C TRP A 19 0.82 -13.11 11.09
N SER A 20 1.57 -14.03 10.47
CA SER A 20 2.93 -14.37 10.91
C SER A 20 3.91 -14.29 9.75
N HIS A 21 5.14 -13.84 10.03
CA HIS A 21 6.26 -13.81 9.09
C HIS A 21 7.55 -14.19 9.83
N ALA A 22 8.30 -15.17 9.33
CA ALA A 22 9.55 -15.63 9.95
C ALA A 22 9.43 -15.96 11.46
N GLY A 23 8.33 -16.60 11.87
CA GLY A 23 8.07 -16.93 13.28
C GLY A 23 7.64 -15.76 14.17
N ILE A 24 7.56 -14.56 13.61
CA ILE A 24 7.13 -13.34 14.28
C ILE A 24 5.64 -13.11 14.01
N ALA A 25 4.86 -12.89 15.07
CA ALA A 25 3.46 -12.51 14.95
C ALA A 25 3.32 -11.01 14.71
N TRP A 26 2.46 -10.65 13.76
CA TRP A 26 2.13 -9.30 13.35
C TRP A 26 0.63 -9.09 13.45
N ARG A 27 0.23 -7.84 13.66
CA ARG A 27 -1.17 -7.43 13.52
C ARG A 27 -1.29 -6.00 13.05
N VAL A 28 -2.48 -5.67 12.56
CA VAL A 28 -2.96 -4.29 12.37
C VAL A 28 -4.26 -4.11 13.15
N THR A 29 -4.32 -3.03 13.93
CA THR A 29 -5.50 -2.66 14.73
C THR A 29 -6.63 -2.13 13.84
N ALA A 30 -7.82 -2.01 14.43
CA ALA A 30 -9.00 -1.50 13.75
C ALA A 30 -8.83 -0.04 13.29
N TRP A 31 -9.58 0.33 12.25
CA TRP A 31 -9.80 1.72 11.87
C TRP A 31 -10.64 2.45 12.96
N PRO A 32 -10.41 3.76 13.22
CA PRO A 32 -9.41 4.66 12.62
C PRO A 32 -8.02 4.61 13.26
N GLU A 33 -7.85 3.96 14.41
CA GLU A 33 -6.56 3.87 15.13
C GLU A 33 -5.64 2.79 14.53
N VAL A 34 -5.46 2.80 13.20
CA VAL A 34 -4.66 1.83 12.46
C VAL A 34 -3.19 1.91 12.90
N ALA A 35 -2.73 0.85 13.56
CA ALA A 35 -1.37 0.69 14.03
C ALA A 35 -0.90 -0.71 13.65
N PHE A 36 0.19 -0.75 12.88
CA PHE A 36 0.93 -1.98 12.62
C PHE A 36 1.79 -2.30 13.82
N GLN A 37 1.68 -3.54 14.30
CA GLN A 37 2.32 -3.97 15.53
C GLN A 37 2.98 -5.32 15.35
N ARG A 38 4.17 -5.45 15.94
CA ARG A 38 4.91 -6.70 16.06
C ARG A 38 4.83 -7.23 17.48
N ARG A 39 4.64 -8.54 17.65
CA ARG A 39 4.67 -9.18 18.96
C ARG A 39 6.11 -9.31 19.46
N CYS A 40 6.37 -8.78 20.65
CA CYS A 40 7.63 -8.86 21.39
C CYS A 40 7.35 -9.42 22.80
N GLY A 41 7.59 -10.72 22.99
CA GLY A 41 7.15 -11.43 24.19
C GLY A 41 5.62 -11.42 24.29
N ASP A 42 5.10 -10.85 25.38
CA ASP A 42 3.66 -10.71 25.63
C ASP A 42 3.09 -9.34 25.21
N ALA A 43 3.95 -8.43 24.75
CA ALA A 43 3.55 -7.10 24.31
C ALA A 43 3.41 -7.00 22.79
N TRP A 44 2.52 -6.13 22.34
CA TRP A 44 2.43 -5.69 20.95
C TRP A 44 3.02 -4.28 20.85
N LEU A 45 4.10 -4.13 20.08
CA LEU A 45 4.80 -2.87 19.91
C LEU A 45 4.56 -2.30 18.52
N PRO A 46 4.32 -0.99 18.36
CA PRO A 46 4.22 -0.35 17.06
C PRO A 46 5.50 -0.56 16.25
N GLU A 47 5.37 -1.11 15.05
CA GLU A 47 6.50 -1.35 14.17
C GLU A 47 6.05 -1.33 12.70
N GLN A 48 6.88 -0.71 11.85
CA GLN A 48 6.66 -0.70 10.42
C GLN A 48 6.89 -2.11 9.85
N PRO A 49 5.90 -2.73 9.18
CA PRO A 49 6.13 -4.02 8.54
C PRO A 49 7.18 -3.89 7.44
N THR A 50 8.06 -4.89 7.37
CA THR A 50 9.01 -5.04 6.27
C THR A 50 8.28 -5.49 5.01
N GLU A 51 8.95 -5.40 3.86
CA GLU A 51 8.43 -5.95 2.60
C GLU A 51 8.07 -7.43 2.73
N GLY A 52 8.94 -8.23 3.37
CA GLY A 52 8.68 -9.65 3.62
C GLY A 52 7.45 -9.88 4.51
N ALA A 53 7.22 -9.01 5.50
CA ALA A 53 6.05 -9.08 6.35
C ALA A 53 4.75 -8.78 5.59
N PHE A 54 4.75 -7.77 4.71
CA PHE A 54 3.60 -7.49 3.83
C PHE A 54 3.35 -8.64 2.84
N ALA A 55 4.39 -9.17 2.19
CA ALA A 55 4.25 -10.29 1.27
C ALA A 55 3.67 -11.54 1.97
N ALA A 56 4.12 -11.83 3.19
CA ALA A 56 3.56 -12.91 4.00
C ALA A 56 2.09 -12.65 4.36
N ALA A 57 1.74 -11.42 4.69
CA ALA A 57 0.37 -11.03 4.98
C ALA A 57 -0.54 -11.20 3.74
N ALA A 58 -0.09 -10.79 2.55
CA ALA A 58 -0.83 -10.96 1.30
C ALA A 58 -1.14 -12.43 1.00
N ALA A 59 -0.24 -13.35 1.36
CA ALA A 59 -0.46 -14.79 1.22
C ALA A 59 -1.37 -15.39 2.32
N TYR A 60 -1.34 -14.82 3.52
CA TYR A 60 -2.01 -15.36 4.70
C TYR A 60 -3.43 -14.81 4.89
N VAL A 61 -3.60 -13.49 4.81
CA VAL A 61 -4.85 -12.78 5.11
C VAL A 61 -5.87 -13.06 4.01
N ARG A 62 -6.98 -13.67 4.40
CA ARG A 62 -8.04 -14.11 3.46
C ARG A 62 -9.21 -13.15 3.44
N GLU A 63 -10.04 -13.30 2.41
CA GLU A 63 -11.23 -12.49 2.19
C GLU A 63 -12.17 -12.39 3.41
N PRO A 64 -12.44 -13.45 4.21
CA PRO A 64 -13.27 -13.32 5.40
C PRO A 64 -12.70 -12.37 6.47
N MET A 65 -11.36 -12.32 6.61
CA MET A 65 -10.70 -11.41 7.55
C MET A 65 -10.84 -9.96 7.08
N TRP A 66 -10.61 -9.73 5.78
CA TRP A 66 -10.82 -8.43 5.16
C TRP A 66 -12.26 -7.96 5.25
N ARG A 67 -13.23 -8.82 4.94
CA ARG A 67 -14.65 -8.47 5.03
C ARG A 67 -15.03 -7.94 6.41
N ARG A 68 -14.59 -8.63 7.48
CA ARG A 68 -14.83 -8.20 8.86
C ARG A 68 -14.13 -6.88 9.17
N TYR A 69 -12.90 -6.69 8.68
CA TYR A 69 -12.15 -5.45 8.88
C TYR A 69 -12.81 -4.25 8.19
N LEU A 70 -13.16 -4.42 6.92
CA LEU A 70 -13.76 -3.41 6.06
C LEU A 70 -15.16 -2.98 6.51
N GLU A 71 -15.90 -3.81 7.27
CA GLU A 71 -17.24 -3.50 7.76
C GLU A 71 -17.29 -2.22 8.62
N PHE A 72 -16.18 -1.90 9.31
CA PHE A 72 -16.07 -0.76 10.23
C PHE A 72 -15.38 0.46 9.62
N MET A 73 -14.94 0.36 8.35
CA MET A 73 -14.32 1.47 7.64
C MET A 73 -15.38 2.36 6.99
N PRO A 74 -15.18 3.69 6.94
CA PRO A 74 -16.05 4.57 6.17
C PRO A 74 -16.00 4.22 4.68
N ALA A 75 -17.06 4.58 3.96
CA ALA A 75 -17.33 4.04 2.62
C ALA A 75 -16.21 4.33 1.61
N THR A 76 -15.60 5.51 1.69
CA THR A 76 -14.55 5.97 0.76
C THR A 76 -13.27 5.16 0.96
N GLU A 77 -12.76 5.09 2.18
CA GLU A 77 -11.56 4.35 2.56
C GLU A 77 -11.74 2.85 2.30
N ARG A 78 -12.94 2.34 2.62
CA ARG A 78 -13.31 0.95 2.33
C ARG A 78 -13.24 0.65 0.84
N ALA A 79 -13.84 1.48 0.00
CA ALA A 79 -13.85 1.30 -1.44
C ALA A 79 -12.42 1.33 -2.00
N PHE A 80 -11.60 2.26 -1.53
CA PHE A 80 -10.20 2.36 -1.91
C PHE A 80 -9.42 1.10 -1.53
N VAL A 81 -9.43 0.68 -0.26
CA VAL A 81 -8.68 -0.52 0.20
C VAL A 81 -9.20 -1.78 -0.48
N ALA A 82 -10.51 -1.91 -0.70
CA ALA A 82 -11.09 -3.06 -1.40
C ALA A 82 -10.67 -3.19 -2.86
N GLY A 83 -10.23 -2.09 -3.50
CA GLY A 83 -9.71 -2.09 -4.86
C GLY A 83 -8.36 -2.79 -5.02
N PHE A 84 -7.62 -2.94 -3.93
CA PHE A 84 -6.40 -3.73 -3.87
C PHE A 84 -6.76 -5.19 -3.54
N ARG A 85 -5.98 -6.18 -4.00
CA ARG A 85 -6.09 -7.60 -3.70
C ARG A 85 -4.90 -8.10 -2.88
N PHE A 86 -3.67 -7.83 -3.31
CA PHE A 86 -2.40 -8.25 -2.70
C PHE A 86 -1.75 -7.15 -1.85
N SER A 87 -1.93 -5.88 -2.19
CA SER A 87 -1.34 -4.71 -1.53
C SER A 87 -2.33 -3.97 -0.62
N ARG A 88 -3.39 -4.64 -0.16
CA ARG A 88 -4.42 -4.03 0.72
C ARG A 88 -3.84 -3.47 2.02
N LEU A 89 -2.88 -4.15 2.64
CA LEU A 89 -2.26 -3.65 3.88
C LEU A 89 -1.36 -2.46 3.63
N GLU A 90 -0.64 -2.43 2.51
CA GLU A 90 0.08 -1.23 2.07
C GLU A 90 -0.87 -0.07 1.80
N ALA A 91 -1.96 -0.30 1.08
CA ALA A 91 -2.96 0.72 0.81
C ALA A 91 -3.55 1.28 2.12
N LEU A 92 -3.92 0.40 3.05
CA LEU A 92 -4.38 0.76 4.39
C LEU A 92 -3.33 1.58 5.16
N GLN A 93 -2.06 1.18 5.10
CA GLN A 93 -0.97 1.91 5.73
C GLN A 93 -0.87 3.34 5.17
N VAL A 94 -0.85 3.49 3.84
CA VAL A 94 -0.74 4.79 3.19
C VAL A 94 -1.88 5.72 3.64
N ILE A 95 -3.13 5.27 3.56
CA ILE A 95 -4.27 6.15 3.87
C ILE A 95 -4.44 6.39 5.37
N SER A 96 -3.93 5.50 6.23
CA SER A 96 -3.91 5.73 7.67
C SER A 96 -2.85 6.75 8.11
N ARG A 97 -1.76 6.88 7.34
CA ARG A 97 -0.63 7.76 7.65
C ARG A 97 -0.73 9.11 6.95
N CYS A 98 -1.28 9.11 5.74
CA CYS A 98 -1.45 10.28 4.88
C CYS A 98 -2.88 10.27 4.30
N PRO A 99 -3.93 10.43 5.13
CA PRO A 99 -5.32 10.39 4.67
C PRO A 99 -5.65 11.43 3.60
N GLU A 100 -4.96 12.57 3.61
CA GLU A 100 -5.08 13.65 2.63
C GLU A 100 -4.70 13.22 1.19
N LEU A 101 -3.92 12.15 1.03
CA LEU A 101 -3.58 11.60 -0.28
C LEU A 101 -4.72 10.80 -0.91
N LEU A 102 -5.70 10.35 -0.12
CA LEU A 102 -6.75 9.42 -0.57
C LEU A 102 -7.49 9.88 -1.84
N PRO A 103 -7.94 11.15 -1.99
CA PRO A 103 -8.63 11.58 -3.20
C PRO A 103 -7.77 11.39 -4.45
N VAL A 104 -6.48 11.73 -4.35
CA VAL A 104 -5.54 11.63 -5.46
C VAL A 104 -5.15 10.20 -5.76
N LEU A 105 -4.93 9.38 -4.73
CA LEU A 105 -4.63 7.96 -4.90
C LEU A 105 -5.83 7.19 -5.45
N SER A 106 -7.06 7.64 -5.20
CA SER A 106 -8.25 7.05 -5.82
C SER A 106 -8.30 7.28 -7.32
N GLU A 107 -7.76 8.41 -7.80
CA GLU A 107 -7.62 8.69 -9.24
C GLU A 107 -6.41 7.99 -9.87
N VAL A 108 -5.34 7.76 -9.11
CA VAL A 108 -4.12 7.08 -9.57
C VAL A 108 -3.70 5.97 -8.60
N PRO A 109 -4.47 4.87 -8.53
CA PRO A 109 -4.26 3.81 -7.55
C PRO A 109 -2.87 3.21 -7.54
N ALA A 110 -2.25 3.07 -8.71
CA ALA A 110 -0.88 2.55 -8.86
C ALA A 110 0.18 3.38 -8.12
N LEU A 111 -0.08 4.66 -7.84
CA LEU A 111 0.85 5.48 -7.05
C LEU A 111 0.93 5.01 -5.58
N THR A 112 -0.12 4.34 -5.08
CA THR A 112 -0.19 3.85 -3.70
C THR A 112 0.98 2.93 -3.36
N VAL A 113 1.34 2.01 -4.28
CA VAL A 113 2.47 1.08 -4.04
C VAL A 113 3.83 1.79 -4.09
N PHE A 114 3.98 2.88 -4.85
CA PHE A 114 5.18 3.72 -4.80
C PHE A 114 5.29 4.45 -3.46
N VAL A 115 4.19 5.06 -2.99
CA VAL A 115 4.14 5.73 -1.69
C VAL A 115 4.42 4.72 -0.56
N ALA A 116 3.82 3.52 -0.60
CA ALA A 116 4.10 2.48 0.38
C ALA A 116 5.54 1.95 0.34
N ALA A 117 6.21 2.00 -0.83
CA ALA A 117 7.59 1.57 -1.02
C ALA A 117 8.63 2.70 -0.88
N HIS A 118 8.23 3.89 -0.40
CA HIS A 118 9.08 5.09 -0.41
C HIS A 118 10.44 4.88 0.27
N VAL A 119 10.50 4.15 1.39
CA VAL A 119 11.74 3.87 2.12
C VAL A 119 12.77 3.19 1.21
N ALA A 120 12.36 2.12 0.53
CA ALA A 120 13.22 1.37 -0.36
C ALA A 120 13.59 2.18 -1.62
N LEU A 121 12.63 2.89 -2.20
CA LEU A 121 12.86 3.72 -3.40
C LEU A 121 13.84 4.87 -3.14
N ARG A 122 13.84 5.42 -1.92
CA ARG A 122 14.70 6.52 -1.50
C ARG A 122 16.03 6.06 -0.89
N GLY A 123 16.18 4.78 -0.58
CA GLY A 123 17.31 4.30 0.22
C GLY A 123 17.34 4.89 1.61
N ALA A 124 16.17 5.20 2.19
CA ALA A 124 16.05 5.76 3.53
C ALA A 124 16.12 4.66 4.58
N GLU A 125 16.56 5.00 5.79
CA GLU A 125 16.60 4.05 6.92
C GLU A 125 15.26 3.93 7.65
N ARG A 126 14.39 4.95 7.54
CA ARG A 126 13.13 5.04 8.26
C ARG A 126 12.00 5.55 7.37
N PRO A 127 10.73 5.23 7.70
CA PRO A 127 9.57 5.81 7.04
C PRO A 127 9.51 7.33 7.21
N GLY A 128 9.22 8.04 6.12
CA GLY A 128 9.11 9.51 6.07
C GLY A 128 7.66 9.97 5.91
N TRP A 129 6.72 9.38 6.66
CA TRP A 129 5.28 9.69 6.51
C TRP A 129 4.95 11.17 6.75
N ASP A 130 5.52 11.77 7.80
CA ASP A 130 5.31 13.19 8.10
C ASP A 130 5.89 14.10 7.00
N GLU A 131 6.99 13.68 6.38
CA GLU A 131 7.61 14.39 5.25
C GLU A 131 6.72 14.31 4.01
N ILE A 132 6.16 13.14 3.70
CA ILE A 132 5.21 12.96 2.59
C ILE A 132 4.00 13.87 2.77
N ALA A 133 3.40 13.87 3.97
CA ALA A 133 2.25 14.71 4.29
C ALA A 133 2.58 16.20 4.11
N ALA A 134 3.71 16.65 4.64
CA ALA A 134 4.16 18.04 4.52
C ALA A 134 4.47 18.44 3.07
N ILE A 135 5.03 17.54 2.26
CA ILE A 135 5.28 17.78 0.83
C ILE A 135 3.97 17.89 0.07
N PHE A 136 3.02 16.99 0.34
CA PHE A 136 1.71 17.04 -0.31
C PHE A 136 0.95 18.32 0.04
N GLU A 137 0.98 18.75 1.31
CA GLU A 137 0.36 20.02 1.72
C GLU A 137 0.95 21.22 0.98
N ARG A 138 2.28 21.25 0.81
CA ARG A 138 2.99 22.40 0.23
C ARG A 138 3.01 22.44 -1.29
N ALA A 139 3.15 21.28 -1.93
CA ALA A 139 3.45 21.16 -3.36
C ALA A 139 2.49 20.19 -4.09
N GLY A 140 1.50 19.66 -3.38
CA GLY A 140 0.52 18.72 -3.93
C GLY A 140 1.15 17.43 -4.43
N LEU A 141 0.43 16.77 -5.34
CA LEU A 141 0.83 15.51 -5.93
C LEU A 141 2.18 15.58 -6.68
N PHE A 142 2.44 16.66 -7.40
CA PHE A 142 3.68 16.79 -8.17
C PHE A 142 4.91 16.85 -7.27
N GLY A 143 4.81 17.49 -6.10
CA GLY A 143 5.85 17.43 -5.07
C GLY A 143 6.09 16.01 -4.57
N VAL A 144 5.03 15.23 -4.35
CA VAL A 144 5.15 13.82 -3.93
C VAL A 144 5.81 12.98 -5.03
N LEU A 145 5.48 13.19 -6.31
CA LEU A 145 6.13 12.50 -7.43
C LEU A 145 7.63 12.80 -7.48
N GLU A 146 8.01 14.07 -7.43
CA GLU A 146 9.42 14.48 -7.40
C GLU A 146 10.14 13.87 -6.19
N TRP A 147 9.50 13.92 -5.02
CA TRP A 147 10.05 13.34 -3.81
C TRP A 147 10.25 11.83 -3.93
N LEU A 148 9.36 11.08 -4.58
CA LEU A 148 9.54 9.64 -4.85
C LEU A 148 10.61 9.35 -5.93
N GLY A 149 11.17 10.38 -6.56
CA GLY A 149 12.09 10.27 -7.68
C GLY A 149 11.39 9.90 -8.99
N LEU A 150 10.10 10.22 -9.12
CA LEU A 150 9.32 10.11 -10.34
C LEU A 150 9.32 11.46 -11.08
N PRO A 151 9.16 11.49 -12.40
CA PRO A 151 8.97 12.75 -13.11
C PRO A 151 7.68 13.42 -12.65
N ALA A 152 7.79 14.66 -12.15
CA ALA A 152 6.65 15.47 -11.72
C ALA A 152 5.92 16.11 -12.92
N THR A 153 5.45 15.27 -13.85
CA THR A 153 4.81 15.69 -15.09
C THR A 153 3.44 15.08 -15.26
N ARG A 154 2.57 15.76 -16.03
CA ARG A 154 1.25 15.22 -16.39
C ARG A 154 1.35 13.92 -17.18
N HIS A 155 2.38 13.78 -18.01
CA HIS A 155 2.65 12.56 -18.78
C HIS A 155 2.95 11.35 -17.88
N ALA A 156 3.80 11.52 -16.87
CA ALA A 156 4.09 10.43 -15.93
C ALA A 156 2.84 10.01 -15.16
N LEU A 157 2.02 11.00 -14.74
CA LEU A 157 0.76 10.73 -14.07
C LEU A 157 -0.25 10.01 -14.97
N ALA A 158 -0.36 10.43 -16.23
CA ALA A 158 -1.23 9.77 -17.20
C ALA A 158 -0.79 8.32 -17.47
N ALA A 159 0.52 8.08 -17.61
CA ALA A 159 1.06 6.73 -17.74
C ALA A 159 0.73 5.84 -16.53
N LEU A 160 0.82 6.37 -15.30
CA LEU A 160 0.43 5.64 -14.08
C LEU A 160 -1.08 5.38 -14.00
N ARG A 161 -1.92 6.31 -14.50
CA ARG A 161 -3.38 6.14 -14.57
C ARG A 161 -3.81 5.04 -15.55
N ASN A 162 -3.04 4.82 -16.60
CA ASN A 162 -3.34 3.79 -17.60
C ASN A 162 -2.96 2.37 -17.16
N LEU A 163 -2.31 2.20 -16.00
CA LEU A 163 -2.00 0.86 -15.49
C LEU A 163 -3.29 0.12 -15.15
N ALA A 164 -3.44 -1.08 -15.71
CA ALA A 164 -4.64 -1.90 -15.54
C ALA A 164 -4.86 -2.32 -14.09
N ASP A 165 -3.76 -2.58 -13.39
CA ASP A 165 -3.74 -3.09 -12.03
C ASP A 165 -3.25 -1.99 -11.07
N PRO A 166 -4.01 -1.64 -10.01
CA PRO A 166 -3.53 -0.75 -8.96
C PRO A 166 -2.31 -1.32 -8.20
N GLU A 167 -2.04 -2.62 -8.33
CA GLU A 167 -1.07 -3.36 -7.53
C GLU A 167 0.22 -3.66 -8.28
N VAL A 168 0.87 -2.62 -8.80
CA VAL A 168 2.12 -2.80 -9.56
C VAL A 168 3.11 -3.66 -8.76
N PRO A 169 3.51 -4.85 -9.27
CA PRO A 169 4.42 -5.72 -8.54
C PRO A 169 5.71 -4.99 -8.16
N ARG A 170 6.17 -5.16 -6.90
CA ARG A 170 7.31 -4.41 -6.34
C ARG A 170 8.57 -4.44 -7.20
N ARG A 171 8.86 -5.58 -7.83
CA ARG A 171 9.98 -5.76 -8.77
C ARG A 171 9.96 -4.80 -9.96
N PHE A 172 8.80 -4.26 -10.32
CA PHE A 172 8.63 -3.30 -11.40
C PHE A 172 8.70 -1.85 -10.94
N LEU A 173 8.68 -1.53 -9.65
CA LEU A 173 8.67 -0.13 -9.20
C LEU A 173 9.94 0.63 -9.59
N ALA A 174 11.12 0.05 -9.36
CA ALA A 174 12.38 0.69 -9.77
C ALA A 174 12.53 0.76 -11.31
N PRO A 175 12.30 -0.32 -12.09
CA PRO A 175 12.28 -0.24 -13.54
C PRO A 175 11.27 0.76 -14.11
N LEU A 176 10.06 0.80 -13.56
CA LEU A 176 9.00 1.72 -13.98
C LEU A 176 9.38 3.17 -13.65
N ARG A 177 9.99 3.42 -12.49
CA ARG A 177 10.55 4.74 -12.15
C ARG A 177 11.56 5.20 -13.20
N THR A 178 12.50 4.33 -13.57
CA THR A 178 13.47 4.63 -14.65
C THR A 178 12.78 4.87 -15.98
N LEU A 179 11.81 4.04 -16.34
CA LEU A 179 11.07 4.15 -17.60
C LEU A 179 10.35 5.49 -17.72
N LEU A 180 9.71 5.95 -16.64
CA LEU A 180 8.92 7.18 -16.66
C LEU A 180 9.78 8.42 -16.94
N TRP A 181 11.10 8.38 -16.66
CA TRP A 181 12.05 9.45 -17.03
C TRP A 181 12.39 9.46 -18.52
N ASP A 182 12.18 8.36 -19.25
CA ASP A 182 12.30 8.34 -20.71
C ASP A 182 11.00 8.85 -21.34
N ALA A 183 11.05 10.06 -21.91
CA ALA A 183 9.90 10.70 -22.53
C ALA A 183 9.26 9.86 -23.66
N SER A 184 10.06 9.11 -24.43
CA SER A 184 9.55 8.28 -25.52
C SER A 184 8.82 7.05 -24.99
N LEU A 185 9.34 6.42 -23.93
CA LEU A 185 8.69 5.25 -23.32
C LEU A 185 7.49 5.64 -22.47
N ALA A 186 7.54 6.75 -21.73
CA ALA A 186 6.41 7.29 -20.98
C ALA A 186 5.24 7.62 -21.92
N SER A 187 5.51 8.26 -23.07
CA SER A 187 4.49 8.56 -24.09
C SER A 187 3.81 7.29 -24.61
N ARG A 188 4.52 6.17 -24.74
CA ARG A 188 3.92 4.90 -25.16
C ARG A 188 2.96 4.33 -24.13
N LEU A 189 3.29 4.45 -22.84
CA LEU A 189 2.39 4.03 -21.76
C LEU A 189 1.15 4.93 -21.70
N GLU A 190 1.31 6.24 -21.90
CA GLU A 190 0.20 7.20 -21.96
C GLU A 190 -0.74 6.94 -23.15
N GLN A 191 -0.19 6.55 -24.31
CA GLN A 191 -1.00 6.24 -25.49
C GLN A 191 -1.68 4.87 -25.42
N THR A 192 -1.25 4.01 -24.50
CA THR A 192 -1.84 2.69 -24.29
C THR A 192 -2.97 2.83 -23.27
N PRO A 193 -4.24 2.64 -23.64
CA PRO A 193 -5.37 2.94 -22.76
C PRO A 193 -5.42 2.06 -21.51
N VAL A 194 -4.87 0.84 -21.60
CA VAL A 194 -4.76 -0.11 -20.49
C VAL A 194 -3.43 -0.85 -20.62
N VAL A 195 -2.51 -0.60 -19.70
CA VAL A 195 -1.19 -1.24 -19.63
C VAL A 195 -1.24 -2.41 -18.67
N THR A 196 -1.01 -3.63 -19.17
CA THR A 196 -1.02 -4.84 -18.33
C THR A 196 0.36 -5.14 -17.74
N ASP A 197 0.41 -6.04 -16.75
CA ASP A 197 1.67 -6.58 -16.20
C ASP A 197 2.59 -7.18 -17.28
N LEU A 198 2.02 -7.80 -18.30
CA LEU A 198 2.78 -8.36 -19.42
C LEU A 198 3.44 -7.26 -20.25
N ASP A 199 2.73 -6.15 -20.46
CA ASP A 199 3.28 -4.99 -21.15
C ASP A 199 4.39 -4.34 -20.33
N LEU A 200 4.16 -4.13 -19.02
CA LEU A 200 5.19 -3.66 -18.10
C LEU A 200 6.44 -4.55 -18.16
N ALA A 201 6.28 -5.87 -18.09
CA ALA A 201 7.41 -6.81 -18.20
C ALA A 201 8.19 -6.64 -19.51
N ARG A 202 7.51 -6.51 -20.66
CA ARG A 202 8.14 -6.27 -21.97
C ARG A 202 8.86 -4.93 -22.04
N HIS A 203 8.29 -3.90 -21.43
CA HIS A 203 8.88 -2.56 -21.38
C HIS A 203 10.11 -2.52 -20.47
N CYS A 204 10.03 -3.10 -19.27
CA CYS A 204 11.14 -3.16 -18.33
C CYS A 204 12.28 -4.06 -18.82
N HIS A 205 11.99 -5.18 -19.49
CA HIS A 205 13.03 -6.05 -20.05
C HIS A 205 13.88 -5.33 -21.10
N ARG A 206 13.27 -4.47 -21.94
CA ARG A 206 13.99 -3.66 -22.94
C ARG A 206 14.94 -2.63 -22.33
N LEU A 207 14.75 -2.24 -21.08
CA LEU A 207 15.67 -1.33 -20.38
C LEU A 207 16.91 -2.06 -19.82
N ALA A 208 16.84 -3.38 -19.70
CA ALA A 208 17.92 -4.21 -19.15
C ALA A 208 18.78 -4.89 -20.24
N ALA A 209 18.39 -4.76 -21.51
CA ALA A 209 19.08 -5.30 -22.68
C ALA A 209 19.84 -4.19 -23.42
#